data_AF-A0AAU4JNB6-F1
#
_entry.id   AF-A0AAU4JNB6-F1
#
_cell.length_a   1.000
_cell.length_b   1.000
_cell.length_c   1.000
_cell.angle_alpha   90.00
_cell.angle_beta   90.00
_cell.angle_gamma   90.00
#
_symmetry.space_group_name_H-M   'P 1'
#
loop_
_entity.id
_entity.type
_entity.pdbx_description
1 polymer ?
#
loop_
_entity_poly.entity_id
_entity_poly.type
_entity_poly.pdbx_seq_one_letter_code
_entity_poly.pdbx_strand_id
1 'polypeptide(L)'
;MNEGRSPTPAAPQAGSTDGRDTALTALIRIALAVLFLDELVVGFWNQVFPESFYDNFPTVSLTPPFSDHYARDFGGATLGLAVVLGIALVAPRAVFTIPAAAAFSTFAIPHFFFHLTHLHHATLGEKVFLTTANAVVALLGLLVIALTLVRDARRRRPPAT
;
A
#
# COMPACT_ATOMS: atom_id res chain seq x y z
N MET A 1 -1.67 34.74 -57.98
CA MET A 1 -1.15 33.54 -57.30
C MET A 1 -1.00 33.89 -55.83
N ASN A 2 -1.88 33.40 -54.96
CA ASN A 2 -1.86 33.68 -53.53
C ASN A 2 -1.65 32.33 -52.83
N GLU A 3 -0.43 32.07 -52.38
CA GLU A 3 -0.06 30.78 -51.80
C GLU A 3 -0.73 30.62 -50.42
N GLY A 4 -1.56 29.58 -50.31
CA GLY A 4 -2.26 29.22 -49.10
C GLY A 4 -1.28 28.76 -48.04
N ARG A 5 -1.08 29.59 -47.02
CA ARG A 5 -0.35 29.24 -45.80
C ARG A 5 -1.09 28.09 -45.11
N SER A 6 -0.48 26.91 -45.05
CA SER A 6 -1.03 25.79 -44.28
C SER A 6 -1.14 26.18 -42.80
N PRO A 7 -2.26 25.88 -42.12
CA PRO A 7 -2.41 26.21 -40.72
C PRO A 7 -1.38 25.44 -39.88
N THR A 8 -0.60 26.19 -39.08
CA THR A 8 0.33 25.63 -38.09
C THR A 8 -0.44 24.73 -37.12
N PRO A 9 -0.03 23.46 -36.92
CA PRO A 9 -0.65 22.60 -35.92
C PRO A 9 -0.55 23.27 -34.55
N ALA A 10 -1.70 23.50 -33.91
CA ALA A 10 -1.72 24.01 -32.55
C ALA A 10 -0.92 23.06 -31.65
N ALA A 11 0.00 23.62 -30.87
CA ALA A 11 0.77 22.86 -29.89
C ALA A 11 -0.20 22.06 -28.99
N PRO A 12 0.13 20.82 -28.60
CA PRO A 12 -0.69 20.05 -27.68
C PRO A 12 -0.89 20.88 -26.42
N GLN A 13 -2.14 21.30 -26.15
CA GLN A 13 -2.44 21.96 -24.89
C GLN A 13 -2.09 20.98 -23.78
N ALA A 14 -1.10 21.31 -22.96
CA ALA A 14 -0.78 20.58 -21.75
C ALA A 14 -2.06 20.53 -20.91
N GLY A 15 -2.74 19.39 -20.93
CA GLY A 15 -4.03 19.22 -20.29
C GLY A 15 -3.92 19.64 -18.83
N SER A 16 -4.76 20.59 -18.41
CA SER A 16 -4.92 20.91 -17.00
C SER A 16 -5.27 19.62 -16.27
N THR A 17 -4.41 19.20 -15.34
CA THR A 17 -4.71 18.03 -14.51
C THR A 17 -5.98 18.32 -13.72
N ASP A 18 -7.04 17.55 -13.96
CA ASP A 18 -8.30 17.65 -13.20
C ASP A 18 -7.98 17.63 -11.70
N GLY A 19 -8.47 18.62 -10.94
CA GLY A 19 -8.23 18.72 -9.49
C GLY A 19 -8.66 17.46 -8.74
N ARG A 20 -9.63 16.70 -9.27
CA ARG A 20 -10.03 15.39 -8.73
C ARG A 20 -8.97 14.31 -8.94
N ASP A 21 -8.28 14.29 -10.08
CA ASP A 21 -7.20 13.34 -10.34
C ASP A 21 -5.98 13.63 -9.46
N THR A 22 -5.74 14.91 -9.17
CA THR A 22 -4.74 15.34 -8.17
C THR A 22 -5.12 14.83 -6.79
N ALA A 23 -6.37 15.00 -6.36
CA ALA A 23 -6.87 14.50 -5.08
C ALA A 23 -6.78 12.95 -4.97
N LEU A 24 -7.19 12.22 -6.02
CA LEU A 24 -7.05 10.76 -6.06
C LEU A 24 -5.58 10.32 -5.95
N THR A 25 -4.67 11.04 -6.63
CA THR A 25 -3.23 10.74 -6.56
C THR A 25 -2.68 11.01 -5.16
N ALA A 26 -3.12 12.06 -4.48
CA ALA A 26 -2.74 12.34 -3.09
C ALA A 26 -3.24 11.25 -2.14
N LEU A 27 -4.49 10.81 -2.27
CA LEU A 27 -5.04 9.70 -1.47
C LEU A 27 -4.28 8.39 -1.68
N ILE A 28 -3.95 8.05 -2.94
CA ILE A 28 -3.12 6.88 -3.25
C ILE A 28 -1.76 6.98 -2.57
N ARG A 29 -1.09 8.15 -2.63
CA ARG A 29 0.21 8.37 -1.98
C ARG A 29 0.13 8.24 -0.46
N ILE A 30 -0.90 8.80 0.17
CA ILE A 30 -1.10 8.70 1.62
C ILE A 30 -1.30 7.24 2.02
N ALA A 31 -2.18 6.52 1.32
CA ALA A 31 -2.41 5.10 1.61
C ALA A 31 -1.13 4.27 1.40
N LEU A 32 -0.41 4.48 0.30
CA LEU A 32 0.89 3.82 0.05
C LEU A 32 1.94 4.18 1.11
N ALA A 33 1.96 5.42 1.60
CA ALA A 33 2.89 5.83 2.65
C ALA A 33 2.60 5.12 3.98
N VAL A 34 1.31 4.94 4.33
CA VAL A 34 0.92 4.16 5.51
C VAL A 34 1.40 2.71 5.37
N LEU A 35 1.09 2.04 4.25
CA LEU A 35 1.52 0.66 4.01
C LEU A 35 3.06 0.53 3.98
N PHE A 36 3.74 1.47 3.34
CA PHE A 36 5.20 1.50 3.28
C PHE A 36 5.83 1.63 4.66
N LEU A 37 5.33 2.55 5.49
CA LEU A 37 5.88 2.78 6.82
C LEU A 37 5.60 1.60 7.75
N ASP A 38 4.43 0.98 7.64
CA ASP A 38 4.08 -0.23 8.38
C ASP A 38 5.08 -1.37 8.09
N GLU A 39 5.24 -1.73 6.81
CA GLU A 39 6.17 -2.78 6.39
C GLU A 39 7.64 -2.42 6.68
N LEU A 40 8.02 -1.14 6.51
CA LEU A 40 9.39 -0.71 6.80
C LEU A 40 9.71 -0.85 8.29
N VAL A 41 8.81 -0.39 9.17
CA VAL A 41 9.03 -0.43 10.62
C VAL A 41 8.98 -1.86 11.13
N VAL A 42 7.93 -2.62 10.79
CA VAL A 42 7.78 -4.02 11.22
C VAL A 42 8.92 -4.88 10.67
N GLY A 43 9.24 -4.72 9.39
CA GLY A 43 10.28 -5.49 8.73
C GLY A 43 11.67 -5.18 9.26
N PHE A 44 12.01 -3.91 9.41
CA PHE A 44 13.30 -3.50 9.96
C PHE A 44 13.48 -3.95 11.41
N TRP A 45 12.45 -3.80 12.25
CA TRP A 45 12.53 -4.19 13.66
C TRP A 45 12.72 -5.71 13.80
N ASN A 46 11.95 -6.52 13.08
CA ASN A 46 12.16 -7.98 13.04
C ASN A 46 13.54 -8.37 12.50
N GLN A 47 14.00 -7.71 11.44
CA GLN A 47 15.27 -8.06 10.80
C GLN A 47 16.47 -7.74 11.70
N VAL A 48 16.45 -6.60 12.40
CA VAL A 48 17.64 -6.07 13.09
C VAL A 48 17.59 -6.31 14.59
N PHE A 49 16.41 -6.21 15.20
CA PHE A 49 16.21 -6.36 16.66
C PHE A 49 15.04 -7.32 16.97
N PRO A 50 15.09 -8.59 16.52
CA PRO A 50 13.96 -9.52 16.60
C PRO A 50 13.47 -9.79 18.04
N GLU A 51 14.39 -9.89 19.00
CA GLU A 51 14.04 -10.11 20.42
C GLU A 51 13.31 -8.89 21.01
N SER A 52 13.80 -7.68 20.71
CA SER A 52 13.12 -6.44 21.09
C SER A 52 11.75 -6.32 20.44
N PHE A 53 11.59 -6.73 19.18
CA PHE A 53 10.27 -6.73 18.53
C PHE A 53 9.32 -7.70 19.26
N TYR A 54 9.78 -8.91 19.57
CA TYR A 54 8.98 -9.92 20.26
C TYR A 54 8.49 -9.44 21.65
N ASP A 55 9.36 -8.77 22.40
CA ASP A 55 9.07 -8.32 23.75
C ASP A 55 8.17 -7.07 23.80
N ASN A 56 8.23 -6.21 22.77
CA ASN A 56 7.64 -4.87 22.82
C ASN A 56 6.54 -4.60 21.79
N PHE A 57 6.49 -5.34 20.69
CA PHE A 57 5.45 -5.16 19.70
C PHE A 57 4.12 -5.74 20.22
N PRO A 58 3.00 -5.01 20.12
CA PRO A 58 1.74 -5.46 20.68
C PRO A 58 1.38 -6.86 20.18
N THR A 59 0.99 -7.74 21.10
CA THR A 59 0.34 -9.03 20.83
C THR A 59 1.14 -10.10 20.08
N VAL A 60 2.38 -9.82 19.67
CA VAL A 60 3.25 -10.80 18.98
C VAL A 60 3.63 -11.98 19.87
N SER A 61 3.78 -11.75 21.18
CA SER A 61 4.10 -12.78 22.16
C SER A 61 2.93 -13.72 22.49
N LEU A 62 1.73 -13.49 21.93
CA LEU A 62 0.56 -14.35 22.19
C LEU A 62 0.70 -15.75 21.58
N THR A 63 1.38 -15.90 20.43
CA THR A 63 1.56 -17.19 19.72
C THR A 63 2.57 -17.06 18.58
N PRO A 64 3.48 -18.04 18.34
CA PRO A 64 4.10 -19.04 19.25
C PRO A 64 5.32 -18.44 20.02
N PRO A 65 6.12 -19.22 20.76
CA PRO A 65 7.37 -18.73 21.36
C PRO A 65 8.33 -18.13 20.34
N PHE A 66 9.24 -17.26 20.81
CA PHE A 66 10.23 -16.59 19.99
C PHE A 66 11.10 -17.56 19.17
N SER A 67 11.33 -17.20 17.90
CA SER A 67 12.28 -17.86 17.00
C SER A 67 13.03 -16.81 16.20
N ASP A 68 14.33 -16.65 16.46
CA ASP A 68 15.17 -15.62 15.83
C ASP A 68 15.22 -15.79 14.30
N HIS A 69 15.37 -17.02 13.83
CA HIS A 69 15.41 -17.30 12.39
C HIS A 69 14.09 -16.94 11.71
N TYR A 70 12.95 -17.33 12.31
CA TYR A 70 11.64 -17.03 11.74
C TYR A 70 11.36 -15.51 11.74
N ALA A 71 11.71 -14.83 12.83
CA ALA A 71 11.57 -13.38 12.92
C ALA A 71 12.38 -12.67 11.84
N ARG A 72 13.64 -13.08 11.61
CA ARG A 72 14.48 -12.51 10.56
C ARG A 72 13.96 -12.83 9.15
N ASP A 73 13.53 -14.06 8.89
CA ASP A 73 12.93 -14.39 7.58
C ASP A 73 11.69 -13.55 7.30
N PHE A 74 10.82 -13.40 8.28
CA PHE A 74 9.64 -12.53 8.20
C PHE A 74 10.07 -11.08 7.97
N GLY A 75 11.01 -10.56 8.77
CA GLY A 75 11.55 -9.21 8.64
C GLY A 75 12.12 -8.92 7.24
N GLY A 76 12.92 -9.82 6.69
CA GLY A 76 13.47 -9.73 5.34
C GLY A 76 12.40 -9.74 4.25
N ALA A 77 11.39 -10.61 4.36
CA ALA A 77 10.28 -10.66 3.42
C ALA A 77 9.42 -9.37 3.45
N THR A 78 9.10 -8.88 4.66
CA THR A 78 8.37 -7.63 4.91
C THR A 78 9.15 -6.42 4.38
N LEU A 79 10.48 -6.37 4.55
CA LEU A 79 11.31 -5.34 3.91
C LEU A 79 11.26 -5.40 2.38
N GLY A 80 11.15 -6.60 1.80
CA GLY A 80 10.90 -6.78 0.37
C GLY A 80 9.59 -6.12 -0.10
N LEU A 81 8.51 -6.26 0.69
CA LEU A 81 7.24 -5.56 0.44
C LEU A 81 7.41 -4.04 0.57
N ALA A 82 8.15 -3.57 1.60
CA ALA A 82 8.44 -2.15 1.77
C ALA A 82 9.15 -1.55 0.54
N VAL A 83 10.07 -2.28 -0.09
CA VAL A 83 10.75 -1.81 -1.32
C VAL A 83 9.75 -1.57 -2.46
N VAL A 84 8.87 -2.53 -2.76
CA VAL A 84 7.91 -2.38 -3.87
C VAL A 84 6.84 -1.32 -3.58
N LEU A 85 6.41 -1.20 -2.32
CA LEU A 85 5.52 -0.12 -1.87
C LEU A 85 6.20 1.24 -1.97
N GLY A 86 7.49 1.33 -1.62
CA GLY A 86 8.30 2.55 -1.76
C GLY A 86 8.44 2.99 -3.22
N ILE A 87 8.66 2.05 -4.15
CA ILE A 87 8.69 2.33 -5.60
C ILE A 87 7.33 2.90 -6.05
N ALA A 88 6.23 2.26 -5.65
CA ALA A 88 4.88 2.72 -5.96
C ALA A 88 4.57 4.08 -5.33
N LEU A 89 5.08 4.35 -4.12
CA LEU A 89 4.91 5.62 -3.42
C LEU A 89 5.61 6.76 -4.15
N VAL A 90 6.86 6.57 -4.58
CA VAL A 90 7.63 7.59 -5.32
C VAL A 90 7.00 7.81 -6.70
N ALA A 91 6.68 6.73 -7.41
CA ALA A 91 6.13 6.74 -8.76
C ALA A 91 4.76 6.03 -8.83
N PRO A 92 3.64 6.69 -8.47
CA PRO A 92 2.32 6.07 -8.32
C PRO A 92 1.60 5.80 -9.65
N ARG A 93 2.26 5.11 -10.57
CA ARG A 93 1.70 4.63 -11.84
C ARG A 93 1.11 3.24 -11.63
N ALA A 94 0.01 2.90 -12.32
CA ALA A 94 -0.68 1.63 -12.11
C ALA A 94 0.22 0.38 -12.23
N VAL A 95 1.20 0.39 -13.14
CA VAL A 95 2.15 -0.72 -13.33
C VAL A 95 3.06 -0.97 -12.12
N PHE A 96 3.23 0.01 -11.23
CA PHE A 96 3.95 -0.18 -9.95
C PHE A 96 2.96 -0.31 -8.79
N THR A 97 1.96 0.56 -8.75
CA THR A 97 1.00 0.64 -7.65
C THR A 97 0.12 -0.59 -7.50
N ILE A 98 -0.43 -1.12 -8.59
CA ILE A 98 -1.34 -2.28 -8.51
C ILE A 98 -0.57 -3.53 -8.07
N PRO A 99 0.59 -3.90 -8.66
CA PRO A 99 1.34 -5.05 -8.19
C PRO A 99 1.83 -4.91 -6.73
N ALA A 100 2.31 -3.74 -6.32
CA ALA A 100 2.75 -3.52 -4.94
C ALA A 100 1.60 -3.68 -3.93
N ALA A 101 0.44 -3.06 -4.21
CA ALA A 101 -0.74 -3.20 -3.36
C ALA A 101 -1.30 -4.63 -3.38
N ALA A 102 -1.27 -5.32 -4.52
CA ALA A 102 -1.68 -6.72 -4.62
C ALA A 102 -0.76 -7.63 -3.81
N ALA A 103 0.57 -7.47 -3.91
CA ALA A 103 1.54 -8.23 -3.14
C ALA A 103 1.33 -8.02 -1.62
N PHE A 104 1.14 -6.78 -1.19
CA PHE A 104 0.79 -6.47 0.19
C PHE A 104 -0.53 -7.14 0.61
N SER A 105 -1.59 -7.03 -0.19
CA SER A 105 -2.90 -7.64 0.11
C SER A 105 -2.85 -9.17 0.16
N THR A 106 -1.98 -9.82 -0.62
CA THR A 106 -1.75 -11.27 -0.55
C THR A 106 -1.22 -11.70 0.81
N PHE A 107 -0.44 -10.86 1.48
CA PHE A 107 -0.04 -11.07 2.88
C PHE A 107 -1.14 -10.65 3.86
N ALA A 108 -1.61 -9.41 3.75
CA ALA A 108 -2.46 -8.78 4.76
C ALA A 108 -3.83 -9.44 4.93
N ILE A 109 -4.44 -9.94 3.84
CA ILE A 109 -5.77 -10.55 3.91
C ILE A 109 -5.72 -11.88 4.68
N PRO A 110 -4.89 -12.88 4.31
CA PRO A 110 -4.73 -14.09 5.11
C PRO A 110 -4.31 -13.79 6.57
N HIS A 111 -3.41 -12.83 6.77
CA HIS A 111 -2.95 -12.44 8.10
C HIS A 111 -4.08 -11.89 8.99
N PHE A 112 -4.96 -11.05 8.44
CA PHE A 112 -6.18 -10.59 9.11
C PHE A 112 -7.10 -11.76 9.51
N PHE A 113 -7.36 -12.71 8.60
CA PHE A 113 -8.19 -13.88 8.90
C PHE A 113 -7.55 -14.84 9.93
N PHE A 114 -6.23 -14.95 9.92
CA PHE A 114 -5.51 -15.65 10.97
C PHE A 114 -5.80 -15.03 12.33
N HIS A 115 -5.67 -13.71 12.46
CA HIS A 115 -6.00 -13.03 13.71
C HIS A 115 -7.46 -13.14 14.10
N LEU A 116 -8.42 -13.13 13.17
CA LEU A 116 -9.84 -13.38 13.49
C LEU A 116 -10.08 -14.75 14.15
N THR A 117 -9.24 -15.74 13.85
CA THR A 117 -9.39 -17.12 14.33
C THR A 117 -8.46 -17.48 15.50
N HIS A 118 -7.49 -16.62 15.83
CA HIS A 118 -6.44 -16.89 16.83
C HIS A 118 -6.44 -15.85 17.97
N LEU A 119 -7.61 -15.56 18.55
CA LEU A 119 -7.78 -14.55 19.61
C LEU A 119 -7.84 -15.13 21.04
N HIS A 120 -7.65 -16.43 21.21
CA HIS A 120 -7.92 -17.15 22.45
C HIS A 120 -7.11 -16.68 23.67
N HIS A 121 -5.87 -16.19 23.46
CA HIS A 121 -5.01 -15.65 24.52
C HIS A 121 -5.06 -14.13 24.67
N ALA A 122 -5.80 -13.43 23.81
CA ALA A 122 -5.90 -11.97 23.83
C ALA A 122 -6.95 -11.47 24.84
N THR A 123 -6.62 -10.40 25.56
CA THR A 123 -7.58 -9.56 26.29
C THR A 123 -8.59 -8.93 25.32
N LEU A 124 -9.71 -8.39 25.84
CA LEU A 124 -10.68 -7.70 25.00
C LEU A 124 -10.07 -6.51 24.25
N GLY A 125 -9.20 -5.73 24.90
CA GLY A 125 -8.53 -4.59 24.28
C GLY A 125 -7.64 -5.02 23.11
N GLU A 126 -6.84 -6.08 23.32
CA GLU A 126 -5.99 -6.65 22.27
C GLU A 126 -6.79 -7.22 21.11
N LYS A 127 -7.94 -7.85 21.36
CA LYS A 127 -8.85 -8.32 20.30
C LYS A 127 -9.33 -7.17 19.42
N VAL A 128 -9.81 -6.08 20.04
CA VAL A 128 -10.27 -4.90 19.30
C VAL A 128 -9.12 -4.29 18.50
N PHE A 129 -7.95 -4.13 19.12
CA PHE A 129 -6.77 -3.59 18.47
C PHE A 129 -6.33 -4.45 17.27
N LEU A 130 -6.08 -5.74 17.48
CA LEU A 130 -5.62 -6.67 16.45
C LEU A 130 -6.57 -6.71 15.26
N THR A 131 -7.86 -6.93 15.51
CA THR A 131 -8.85 -7.07 14.43
C THR A 131 -9.03 -5.75 13.68
N THR A 132 -9.07 -4.62 14.38
CA THR A 132 -9.26 -3.31 13.75
C THR A 132 -8.02 -2.89 12.95
N ALA A 133 -6.82 -2.98 13.54
CA ALA A 133 -5.58 -2.60 12.88
C ALA A 133 -5.34 -3.44 11.62
N ASN A 134 -5.48 -4.77 11.72
CA ASN A 134 -5.33 -5.67 10.58
C ASN A 134 -6.40 -5.44 9.50
N ALA A 135 -7.66 -5.20 9.88
CA ALA A 135 -8.71 -4.88 8.92
C ALA A 135 -8.40 -3.58 8.16
N VAL A 136 -7.94 -2.54 8.85
CA VAL A 136 -7.59 -1.25 8.24
C VAL A 136 -6.52 -1.43 7.18
N VAL A 137 -5.39 -2.08 7.50
CA VAL A 137 -4.30 -2.25 6.53
C VAL A 137 -4.70 -3.17 5.37
N ALA A 138 -5.43 -4.25 5.63
CA ALA A 138 -5.95 -5.12 4.58
C ALA A 138 -6.86 -4.38 3.60
N LEU A 139 -7.75 -3.52 4.12
CA LEU A 139 -8.64 -2.68 3.30
C LEU A 139 -7.88 -1.57 2.56
N LEU A 140 -6.82 -1.00 3.14
CA LEU A 140 -5.99 0.01 2.48
C LEU A 140 -5.32 -0.53 1.21
N GLY A 141 -4.83 -1.77 1.21
CA GLY A 141 -4.28 -2.40 0.00
C GLY A 141 -5.31 -2.47 -1.13
N LEU A 142 -6.54 -2.91 -0.82
CA LEU A 142 -7.64 -2.94 -1.78
C LEU A 142 -8.06 -1.54 -2.24
N LEU A 143 -8.07 -0.57 -1.32
CA LEU A 143 -8.37 0.82 -1.62
C LEU A 143 -7.36 1.41 -2.61
N VAL A 144 -6.07 1.17 -2.41
CA VAL A 144 -5.02 1.62 -3.33
C VAL A 144 -5.26 1.09 -4.75
N ILE A 145 -5.62 -0.19 -4.89
CA ILE A 145 -5.97 -0.79 -6.19
C ILE A 145 -7.18 -0.07 -6.79
N ALA A 146 -8.28 0.05 -6.04
CA ALA A 146 -9.52 0.67 -6.51
C ALA A 146 -9.31 2.12 -6.95
N LEU A 147 -8.65 2.95 -6.14
CA LEU A 147 -8.37 4.35 -6.45
C LEU A 147 -7.49 4.48 -7.69
N THR A 148 -6.50 3.60 -7.84
CA THR A 148 -5.61 3.59 -9.01
C THR A 148 -6.37 3.28 -10.29
N LEU A 149 -7.25 2.26 -10.25
CA LEU A 149 -8.11 1.91 -11.38
C LEU A 149 -9.09 3.04 -11.75
N VAL A 150 -9.71 3.68 -10.76
CA VAL A 150 -10.64 4.80 -10.97
C VAL A 150 -9.94 5.99 -11.60
N ARG A 151 -8.78 6.39 -11.07
CA ARG A 151 -7.97 7.48 -11.60
C ARG A 151 -7.56 7.21 -13.05
N ASP A 152 -7.04 6.02 -13.32
CA ASP A 152 -6.54 5.68 -14.66
C ASP A 152 -7.68 5.53 -15.68
N ALA A 153 -8.85 5.04 -15.27
CA ALA A 153 -10.05 5.01 -16.12
C ALA A 153 -10.54 6.41 -16.48
N ARG A 154 -10.46 7.38 -15.55
CA ARG A 154 -10.82 8.79 -15.81
C ARG A 154 -9.90 9.44 -16.82
N ARG A 155 -8.59 9.23 -16.68
CA ARG A 155 -7.57 9.73 -17.62
C ARG A 155 -7.73 9.21 -19.05
N ARG A 156 -8.37 8.05 -19.23
CA ARG A 156 -8.64 7.47 -20.56
C ARG A 156 -9.92 7.99 -21.22
N ARG A 157 -10.82 8.67 -20.49
CA ARG A 157 -12.07 9.18 -21.06
C ARG A 157 -11.80 10.47 -21.87
N PRO A 158 -12.22 10.55 -23.14
CA PRO A 158 -12.14 11.80 -23.89
C PRO A 158 -13.06 12.88 -23.29
N PRO A 159 -12.73 14.18 -23.43
CA PRO A 159 -13.61 15.25 -23.01
C PRO A 159 -14.96 15.16 -23.74
N ALA A 160 -16.06 15.36 -23.01
CA ALA A 160 -17.39 15.39 -23.61
C ALA A 160 -17.46 16.55 -24.61
N THR A 161 -17.78 16.23 -25.86
CA THR A 161 -18.01 17.15 -26.98
C THR A 161 -19.29 17.93 -26.81
#